data_AF-A0A1H6EGP8-F1
#
_entry.id   AF-A0A1H6EGP8-F1
#
_cell.length_a   1.000
_cell.length_b   1.000
_cell.length_c   1.000
_cell.angle_alpha   90.00
_cell.angle_beta   90.00
_cell.angle_gamma   90.00
#
_symmetry.space_group_name_H-M   'P 1'
#
loop_
_entity.id
_entity.type
_entity.pdbx_description
1 polymer ?
#
loop_
_entity_poly.entity_id
_entity_poly.type
_entity_poly.pdbx_seq_one_letter_code
_entity_poly.pdbx_strand_id
1 'polypeptide(L)'
;MGALIKAEFRKTFTTNLWWALLIPVAVIGFGAGWMGTSFVGFLNSIQQLDRPVPLALLSVAMSANFSTIFGALFGALCVAGEYRNKTITTSFLTSNPRSAVLIAKLVLAAAVGAVYGLVNVLCASLGGLVGASQDIGQFGDIGDWLSVGATCVLAMVLWTLLGVGFGALVANAVLAIILPLVYKFVVEFIVSMALVSSNVSGIGPYLPGSAGNGIVSNLAVPLFIAAVAGPDEPDVPRVAFELLHVFFGGHYGHAWWASMLTFLAYTAVFIAGGWWASRRRDIA
;
A
#
# COMPACT_ATOMS: atom_id res chain seq x y z
N MET A 1 -0.86 5.01 29.05
CA MET A 1 -1.00 4.85 27.58
C MET A 1 -2.12 3.89 27.17
N GLY A 2 -2.29 2.72 27.82
CA GLY A 2 -3.33 1.74 27.43
C GLY A 2 -4.76 2.27 27.37
N ALA A 3 -5.18 3.14 28.31
CA ALA A 3 -6.51 3.75 28.28
C ALA A 3 -6.74 4.68 27.07
N LEU A 4 -5.70 5.39 26.63
CA LEU A 4 -5.75 6.29 25.47
C LEU A 4 -5.89 5.50 24.17
N ILE A 5 -5.12 4.41 24.03
CA ILE A 5 -5.24 3.48 22.90
C ILE A 5 -6.64 2.89 22.86
N LYS A 6 -7.17 2.41 23.99
CA LYS A 6 -8.53 1.87 24.07
C LYS A 6 -9.59 2.91 23.66
N ALA A 7 -9.42 4.17 24.04
CA ALA A 7 -10.32 5.25 23.64
C ALA A 7 -10.29 5.50 22.12
N GLU A 8 -9.11 5.54 21.51
CA GLU A 8 -8.95 5.69 20.06
C GLU A 8 -9.55 4.52 19.28
N PHE A 9 -9.33 3.28 19.74
CA PHE A 9 -9.98 2.11 19.16
C PHE A 9 -11.51 2.22 19.25
N ARG A 10 -12.05 2.58 20.43
CA ARG A 10 -13.49 2.74 20.60
C ARG A 10 -14.07 3.82 19.68
N LYS A 11 -13.40 4.96 19.54
CA LYS A 11 -13.82 6.03 18.59
C LYS A 11 -13.91 5.47 17.17
N THR A 12 -12.83 4.85 16.68
CA THR A 12 -12.78 4.33 15.31
C THR A 12 -13.86 3.28 15.08
N PHE A 13 -13.98 2.28 15.96
CA PHE A 13 -14.97 1.21 15.80
C PHE A 13 -16.42 1.67 15.96
N THR A 14 -16.67 2.80 16.63
CA THR A 14 -18.02 3.39 16.74
C THR A 14 -18.40 4.22 15.50
N THR A 15 -17.41 4.61 14.67
CA THR A 15 -17.65 5.36 13.43
C THR A 15 -17.70 4.46 12.21
N ASN A 16 -18.38 4.93 11.15
CA ASN A 16 -18.46 4.17 9.91
C ASN A 16 -17.18 4.20 9.06
N LEU A 17 -16.20 5.03 9.43
CA LEU A 17 -15.03 5.32 8.59
C LEU A 17 -14.17 4.06 8.33
N TRP A 18 -13.99 3.20 9.33
CA TRP A 18 -13.12 2.03 9.21
C TRP A 18 -13.69 0.94 8.30
N TRP A 19 -15.00 0.72 8.29
CA TRP A 19 -15.60 -0.28 7.41
C TRP A 19 -15.97 0.33 6.05
N ALA A 20 -16.33 1.61 6.00
CA ALA A 20 -16.61 2.30 4.74
C ALA A 20 -15.39 2.36 3.81
N LEU A 21 -14.17 2.50 4.35
CA LEU A 21 -12.93 2.42 3.58
C LEU A 21 -12.43 0.99 3.38
N LEU A 22 -12.85 0.03 4.22
CA LEU A 22 -12.55 -1.38 4.04
C LEU A 22 -13.27 -1.98 2.81
N ILE A 23 -14.51 -1.54 2.53
CA ILE A 23 -15.28 -2.02 1.37
C ILE A 23 -14.54 -1.75 0.04
N PRO A 24 -14.10 -0.52 -0.28
CA PRO A 24 -13.28 -0.27 -1.46
C PRO A 24 -12.01 -1.12 -1.51
N VAL A 25 -11.31 -1.33 -0.38
CA VAL A 25 -10.14 -2.21 -0.33
C VAL A 25 -10.47 -3.63 -0.74
N ALA A 26 -11.59 -4.18 -0.24
CA ALA A 26 -12.03 -5.53 -0.60
C ALA A 26 -12.45 -5.62 -2.09
N VAL A 27 -13.23 -4.66 -2.57
CA VAL A 27 -13.76 -4.65 -3.95
C VAL A 27 -12.63 -4.43 -4.97
N ILE A 28 -11.77 -3.45 -4.73
CA ILE A 28 -10.64 -3.14 -5.61
C ILE A 28 -9.59 -4.23 -5.51
N GLY A 29 -9.33 -4.76 -4.31
CA GLY A 29 -8.41 -5.87 -4.14
C GLY A 29 -8.85 -7.12 -4.91
N PHE A 30 -10.15 -7.45 -4.85
CA PHE A 30 -10.73 -8.52 -5.65
C PHE A 30 -10.62 -8.25 -7.16
N GLY A 31 -11.05 -7.06 -7.60
CA GLY A 31 -11.02 -6.69 -9.02
C GLY A 31 -9.61 -6.65 -9.60
N ALA A 32 -8.65 -6.13 -8.85
CA ALA A 32 -7.25 -6.07 -9.24
C ALA A 32 -6.60 -7.47 -9.27
N GLY A 33 -6.95 -8.35 -8.33
CA GLY A 33 -6.52 -9.76 -8.37
C GLY A 33 -7.07 -10.50 -9.59
N TRP A 34 -8.35 -10.32 -9.89
CA TRP A 34 -8.99 -10.85 -11.09
C TRP A 34 -8.32 -10.33 -12.37
N MET A 35 -8.03 -9.03 -12.44
CA MET A 35 -7.35 -8.43 -13.59
C MET A 35 -5.90 -8.92 -13.72
N GLY A 36 -5.18 -9.05 -12.61
CA GLY A 36 -3.80 -9.52 -12.59
C GLY A 36 -3.65 -10.93 -13.17
N THR A 37 -4.53 -11.85 -12.77
CA THR A 37 -4.55 -13.22 -13.32
C THR A 37 -5.03 -13.28 -14.76
N SER A 38 -6.02 -12.48 -15.12
CA SER A 38 -6.51 -12.39 -16.50
C SER A 38 -5.39 -11.93 -17.46
N PHE A 39 -4.55 -11.00 -17.02
CA PHE A 39 -3.38 -10.56 -17.78
C PHE A 39 -2.34 -11.68 -17.96
N VAL A 40 -2.08 -12.46 -16.92
CA VAL A 40 -1.17 -13.62 -17.01
C VAL A 40 -1.75 -14.72 -17.92
N GLY A 41 -3.05 -14.99 -17.84
CA GLY A 41 -3.72 -15.93 -18.76
C GLY A 41 -3.62 -15.50 -20.23
N PHE A 42 -3.72 -14.19 -20.50
CA PHE A 42 -3.46 -13.62 -21.82
C PHE A 42 -2.00 -13.84 -22.26
N LEU A 43 -1.02 -13.59 -21.39
CA LEU A 43 0.40 -13.87 -21.69
C LEU A 43 0.66 -15.36 -21.96
N ASN A 44 0.08 -16.25 -21.16
CA ASN A 44 0.18 -17.70 -21.35
C ASN A 44 -0.38 -18.13 -22.71
N SER A 45 -1.52 -17.56 -23.13
CA SER A 45 -2.14 -17.85 -24.43
C SER A 45 -1.25 -17.45 -25.63
N ILE A 46 -0.42 -16.41 -25.46
CA ILE A 46 0.52 -15.95 -26.49
C ILE A 46 1.80 -16.80 -26.49
N GLN A 47 2.32 -17.15 -25.32
CA GLN A 47 3.63 -17.80 -25.19
C GLN A 47 3.57 -19.32 -25.02
N GLN A 48 2.38 -19.93 -24.91
CA GLN A 48 2.17 -21.36 -24.69
C GLN A 48 3.08 -21.91 -23.57
N LEU A 49 3.01 -21.27 -22.39
CA LEU A 49 3.82 -21.71 -21.25
C LEU A 49 3.28 -23.07 -20.76
N ASP A 50 4.10 -24.11 -20.90
CA ASP A 50 3.76 -25.52 -20.60
C ASP A 50 3.83 -25.84 -19.08
N ARG A 51 3.81 -24.82 -18.22
CA ARG A 51 4.01 -24.93 -16.76
C ARG A 51 2.95 -24.17 -15.97
N PRO A 52 2.59 -24.65 -14.75
CA PRO A 52 1.65 -23.95 -13.87
C PRO A 52 2.22 -22.60 -13.43
N VAL A 53 1.50 -21.52 -13.73
CA VAL A 53 1.90 -20.15 -13.41
C VAL A 53 1.42 -19.75 -12.00
N PRO A 54 2.27 -19.23 -11.11
CA PRO A 54 1.86 -18.83 -9.76
C PRO A 54 1.11 -17.49 -9.78
N LEU A 55 -0.18 -17.59 -10.09
CA LEU A 55 -1.07 -16.46 -10.36
C LEU A 55 -1.32 -15.57 -9.13
N ALA A 56 -1.19 -16.12 -7.93
CA ALA A 56 -1.50 -15.43 -6.69
C ALA A 56 -0.49 -14.31 -6.36
N LEU A 57 0.77 -14.44 -6.77
CA LEU A 57 1.83 -13.47 -6.46
C LEU A 57 1.57 -12.12 -7.14
N LEU A 58 1.33 -12.16 -8.45
CA LEU A 58 1.04 -10.96 -9.26
C LEU A 58 -0.34 -10.37 -8.95
N SER A 59 -1.31 -11.20 -8.54
CA SER A 59 -2.62 -10.73 -8.06
C SER A 59 -2.50 -9.85 -6.83
N VAL A 60 -1.70 -10.29 -5.85
CA VAL A 60 -1.48 -9.52 -4.61
C VAL A 60 -0.70 -8.24 -4.90
N ALA A 61 0.31 -8.29 -5.77
CA ALA A 61 1.05 -7.11 -6.19
C ALA A 61 0.14 -6.07 -6.87
N MET A 62 -0.68 -6.49 -7.83
CA MET A 62 -1.60 -5.59 -8.54
C MET A 62 -2.59 -4.94 -7.58
N SER A 63 -3.16 -5.74 -6.69
CA SER A 63 -4.08 -5.30 -5.65
C SER A 63 -3.43 -4.27 -4.70
N ALA A 64 -2.20 -4.51 -4.27
CA ALA A 64 -1.48 -3.58 -3.39
C ALA A 64 -1.33 -2.18 -4.01
N ASN A 65 -1.08 -2.09 -5.33
CA ASN A 65 -0.93 -0.79 -6.01
C ASN A 65 -2.17 0.09 -5.90
N PHE A 66 -3.36 -0.49 -6.03
CA PHE A 66 -4.62 0.25 -6.03
C PHE A 66 -5.21 0.40 -4.63
N SER A 67 -5.07 -0.59 -3.76
CA SER A 67 -5.73 -0.60 -2.44
C SER A 67 -5.00 0.20 -1.37
N THR A 68 -3.68 0.34 -1.46
CA THR A 68 -2.85 1.02 -0.43
C THR A 68 -3.24 2.48 -0.17
N ILE A 69 -3.81 3.16 -1.17
CA ILE A 69 -4.26 4.55 -1.04
C ILE A 69 -5.38 4.69 -0.01
N PHE A 70 -6.26 3.70 0.13
CA PHE A 70 -7.33 3.73 1.13
C PHE A 70 -6.79 3.61 2.55
N GLY A 71 -5.67 2.91 2.74
CA GLY A 71 -4.91 2.93 3.99
C GLY A 71 -4.41 4.34 4.32
N ALA A 72 -3.80 5.02 3.35
CA ALA A 72 -3.34 6.40 3.50
C ALA A 72 -4.50 7.36 3.85
N LEU A 73 -5.63 7.23 3.14
CA LEU A 73 -6.83 8.02 3.39
C LEU A 73 -7.41 7.76 4.79
N PHE A 74 -7.45 6.50 5.24
CA PHE A 74 -7.87 6.15 6.59
C PHE A 74 -7.00 6.85 7.64
N GLY A 75 -5.68 6.73 7.51
CA GLY A 75 -4.73 7.36 8.42
C GLY A 75 -4.88 8.88 8.45
N ALA A 76 -5.00 9.50 7.28
CA ALA A 76 -5.13 10.94 7.16
C ALA A 76 -6.45 11.47 7.74
N LEU A 77 -7.56 10.77 7.49
CA LEU A 77 -8.87 11.15 8.01
C LEU A 77 -9.05 10.85 9.50
N CYS A 78 -8.36 9.86 10.04
CA CYS A 78 -8.34 9.58 11.49
C CYS A 78 -7.84 10.79 12.30
N VAL A 79 -6.94 11.59 11.72
CA VAL A 79 -6.44 12.83 12.32
C VAL A 79 -7.23 14.04 11.83
N ALA A 80 -7.37 14.23 10.51
CA ALA A 80 -8.00 15.40 9.93
C ALA A 80 -9.50 15.51 10.27
N GLY A 81 -10.17 14.38 10.51
CA GLY A 81 -11.57 14.34 10.96
C GLY A 81 -11.78 14.94 12.35
N GLU A 82 -10.79 14.85 13.25
CA GLU A 82 -10.88 15.47 14.58
C GLU A 82 -10.76 16.98 14.50
N TYR A 83 -9.94 17.50 13.58
CA TYR A 83 -9.88 18.94 13.30
C TYR A 83 -11.20 19.46 12.74
N ARG A 84 -11.82 18.73 11.81
CA ARG A 84 -13.14 19.10 11.25
C ARG A 84 -14.22 19.14 12.33
N ASN A 85 -14.25 18.14 13.20
CA ASN A 85 -15.27 18.02 14.24
C ASN A 85 -14.93 18.76 15.54
N LYS A 86 -13.80 19.49 15.60
CA LYS A 86 -13.30 20.20 16.79
C LYS A 86 -13.15 19.31 18.05
N THR A 87 -12.97 18.00 17.86
CA THR A 87 -12.77 17.03 18.96
C THR A 87 -11.30 16.86 19.35
N ILE A 88 -10.40 17.54 18.63
CA ILE A 88 -8.97 17.48 18.92
C ILE A 88 -8.62 18.22 20.23
N THR A 89 -9.33 19.32 20.54
CA THR A 89 -9.14 20.12 21.76
C THR A 89 -9.40 19.28 23.00
N THR A 90 -10.52 18.55 23.03
CA THR A 90 -10.86 17.67 24.16
C THR A 90 -9.86 16.52 24.31
N SER A 91 -9.36 15.98 23.20
CA SER A 91 -8.35 14.91 23.22
C SER A 91 -6.99 15.39 23.78
N PHE A 92 -6.60 16.64 23.49
CA PHE A 92 -5.36 17.22 24.06
C PHE A 92 -5.50 17.72 25.49
N LEU A 93 -6.68 18.14 25.93
CA LEU A 93 -6.92 18.52 27.33
C LEU A 93 -6.95 17.31 28.27
N THR A 94 -7.38 16.15 27.77
CA THR A 94 -7.50 14.90 28.54
C THR A 94 -6.24 14.03 28.49
N SER A 95 -5.24 14.40 27.69
CA SER A 95 -4.00 13.65 27.54
C SER A 95 -2.78 14.44 28.00
N ASN A 96 -1.88 13.76 28.71
CA ASN A 96 -0.58 14.30 29.10
C ASN A 96 0.50 13.25 28.77
N PRO A 97 1.47 13.50 27.86
CA PRO A 97 1.70 14.66 26.99
C PRO A 97 0.87 14.64 25.67
N ARG A 98 0.76 15.77 24.95
CA ARG A 98 0.04 15.87 23.65
C ARG A 98 0.53 14.86 22.60
N SER A 99 1.81 14.49 22.64
CA SER A 99 2.39 13.47 21.75
C SER A 99 1.86 12.06 22.00
N ALA A 100 1.30 11.78 23.18
CA ALA A 100 0.69 10.50 23.48
C ALA A 100 -0.51 10.20 22.58
N VAL A 101 -1.27 11.23 22.18
CA VAL A 101 -2.41 11.09 21.25
C VAL A 101 -1.93 10.65 19.88
N LEU A 102 -0.87 11.29 19.36
CA LEU A 102 -0.31 10.92 18.06
C LEU A 102 0.21 9.47 18.08
N ILE A 103 0.91 9.08 19.15
CA ILE A 103 1.40 7.70 19.30
C ILE A 103 0.23 6.71 19.35
N ALA A 104 -0.82 7.00 20.12
CA ALA A 104 -2.00 6.13 20.16
C ALA A 104 -2.68 5.99 18.79
N LYS A 105 -2.74 7.06 18.00
CA LYS A 105 -3.25 7.04 16.63
C LYS A 105 -2.35 6.24 15.68
N LEU A 106 -1.02 6.31 15.83
CA LEU A 106 -0.10 5.48 15.06
C LEU A 106 -0.30 3.99 15.37
N VAL A 107 -0.48 3.63 16.65
CA VAL A 107 -0.78 2.23 17.05
C VAL A 107 -2.11 1.76 16.48
N LEU A 108 -3.16 2.59 16.57
CA LEU A 108 -4.45 2.32 15.96
C LEU A 108 -4.33 2.15 14.43
N ALA A 109 -3.65 3.07 13.75
CA ALA A 109 -3.47 3.04 12.31
C ALA A 109 -2.68 1.80 11.87
N ALA A 110 -1.64 1.41 12.61
CA ALA A 110 -0.93 0.17 12.34
C ALA A 110 -1.83 -1.07 12.47
N ALA A 111 -2.69 -1.13 13.50
CA ALA A 111 -3.61 -2.24 13.67
C ALA A 111 -4.67 -2.30 12.55
N VAL A 112 -5.28 -1.16 12.21
CA VAL A 112 -6.28 -1.09 11.13
C VAL A 112 -5.64 -1.33 9.76
N GLY A 113 -4.43 -0.80 9.53
CA GLY A 113 -3.64 -1.06 8.33
C GLY A 113 -3.29 -2.53 8.17
N ALA A 114 -2.99 -3.23 9.26
CA ALA A 114 -2.77 -4.67 9.23
C ALA A 114 -4.04 -5.42 8.81
N VAL A 115 -5.20 -5.05 9.37
CA VAL A 115 -6.50 -5.62 8.97
C VAL A 115 -6.80 -5.34 7.49
N TYR A 116 -6.59 -4.11 7.03
CA TYR A 116 -6.79 -3.74 5.62
C TYR A 116 -5.88 -4.53 4.71
N GLY A 117 -4.61 -4.72 5.10
CA GLY A 117 -3.65 -5.52 4.36
C GLY A 117 -4.07 -6.98 4.27
N LEU A 118 -4.51 -7.58 5.38
CA LEU A 118 -4.98 -8.97 5.40
C LEU A 118 -6.22 -9.15 4.52
N VAL A 119 -7.21 -8.27 4.65
CA VAL A 119 -8.41 -8.30 3.79
C VAL A 119 -8.02 -8.11 2.33
N ASN A 120 -7.08 -7.22 2.03
CA ASN A 120 -6.59 -7.01 0.67
C ASN A 120 -5.94 -8.27 0.08
N VAL A 121 -5.08 -8.96 0.84
CA VAL A 121 -4.43 -10.20 0.41
C VAL A 121 -5.46 -11.31 0.18
N LEU A 122 -6.42 -11.47 1.09
CA LEU A 122 -7.49 -12.47 0.96
C LEU A 122 -8.37 -12.17 -0.26
N CYS A 123 -8.85 -10.94 -0.42
CA CYS A 123 -9.66 -10.55 -1.56
C CYS A 123 -8.90 -10.64 -2.88
N ALA A 124 -7.62 -10.25 -2.92
CA ALA A 124 -6.78 -10.40 -4.10
C ALA A 124 -6.59 -11.86 -4.50
N SER A 125 -6.38 -12.74 -3.52
CA SER A 125 -6.23 -14.18 -3.75
C SER A 125 -7.55 -14.80 -4.24
N LEU A 126 -8.68 -14.39 -3.69
CA LEU A 126 -10.01 -14.79 -4.16
C LEU A 126 -10.29 -14.28 -5.58
N GLY A 127 -9.93 -13.02 -5.88
CA GLY A 127 -10.05 -12.45 -7.21
C GLY A 127 -9.19 -13.20 -8.23
N GLY A 128 -7.96 -13.54 -7.83
CA GLY A 128 -7.05 -14.32 -8.66
C GLY A 128 -7.56 -15.74 -8.93
N LEU A 129 -8.11 -16.41 -7.92
CA LEU A 129 -8.76 -17.72 -8.09
C LEU A 129 -9.90 -17.71 -9.12
N VAL A 130 -10.75 -16.69 -9.04
CA VAL A 130 -11.88 -16.53 -9.96
C VAL A 130 -11.38 -16.21 -11.37
N GLY A 131 -10.35 -15.39 -11.50
CA GLY A 131 -9.75 -15.04 -12.80
C GLY A 131 -9.00 -16.21 -13.45
N ALA A 132 -8.42 -17.11 -12.65
CA ALA A 132 -7.73 -18.31 -13.09
C ALA A 132 -8.64 -19.49 -13.48
N SER A 133 -9.96 -19.28 -13.61
CA SER A 133 -10.95 -20.33 -13.88
C SER A 133 -10.88 -21.54 -12.92
N GLN A 134 -10.61 -21.29 -11.63
CA GLN A 134 -10.61 -22.28 -10.54
C GLN A 134 -9.51 -23.36 -10.57
N ASP A 135 -8.41 -23.18 -11.31
CA ASP A 135 -7.25 -24.08 -11.19
C ASP A 135 -6.44 -23.81 -9.90
N ILE A 136 -6.87 -24.43 -8.81
CA ILE A 136 -6.25 -24.30 -7.46
C ILE A 136 -4.77 -24.75 -7.47
N GLY A 137 -4.36 -25.61 -8.42
CA GLY A 137 -2.97 -26.04 -8.60
C GLY A 137 -2.00 -24.93 -9.01
N GLN A 138 -2.50 -23.75 -9.40
CA GLN A 138 -1.71 -22.60 -9.87
C GLN A 138 -1.50 -21.52 -8.80
N PHE A 139 -1.79 -21.82 -7.53
CA PHE A 139 -1.57 -20.87 -6.42
C PHE A 139 -0.09 -20.56 -6.14
N GLY A 140 0.83 -21.38 -6.67
CA GLY A 140 2.25 -21.30 -6.38
C GLY A 140 2.61 -21.88 -5.02
N ASP A 141 3.86 -21.67 -4.60
CA ASP A 141 4.33 -22.08 -3.28
C ASP A 141 3.67 -21.21 -2.19
N ILE A 142 3.24 -21.86 -1.10
CA ILE A 142 2.63 -21.19 0.06
C ILE A 142 3.66 -20.28 0.74
N GLY A 143 4.95 -20.65 0.70
CA GLY A 143 6.04 -19.83 1.23
C GLY A 143 6.12 -18.47 0.53
N ASP A 144 6.15 -18.48 -0.79
CA ASP A 144 6.19 -17.25 -1.61
C ASP A 144 4.93 -16.41 -1.43
N TRP A 145 3.75 -17.05 -1.43
CA TRP A 145 2.49 -16.34 -1.18
C TRP A 145 2.46 -15.67 0.20
N LEU A 146 2.93 -16.34 1.25
CA LEU A 146 3.00 -15.79 2.60
C LEU A 146 3.99 -14.62 2.65
N SER A 147 5.12 -14.71 1.95
CA SER A 147 6.12 -13.64 1.90
C SER A 147 5.58 -12.38 1.21
N VAL A 148 4.90 -12.53 0.07
CA VAL A 148 4.28 -11.42 -0.68
C VAL A 148 3.09 -10.86 0.10
N GLY A 149 2.29 -11.72 0.72
CA GLY A 149 1.19 -11.33 1.58
C GLY A 149 1.65 -10.52 2.80
N ALA A 150 2.68 -10.98 3.50
CA ALA A 150 3.27 -10.27 4.64
C ALA A 150 3.81 -8.89 4.22
N THR A 151 4.45 -8.84 3.05
CA THR A 151 4.99 -7.59 2.50
C THR A 151 3.87 -6.62 2.07
N CYS A 152 2.73 -7.13 1.57
CA CYS A 152 1.52 -6.33 1.31
C CYS A 152 0.91 -5.78 2.60
N VAL A 153 0.83 -6.58 3.66
CA VAL A 153 0.36 -6.12 4.98
C VAL A 153 1.27 -5.01 5.51
N LEU A 154 2.58 -5.20 5.41
CA LEU A 154 3.57 -4.20 5.81
C LEU A 154 3.44 -2.91 4.99
N ALA A 155 3.30 -3.00 3.67
CA ALA A 155 3.08 -1.85 2.81
C ALA A 155 1.81 -1.09 3.23
N MET A 156 0.69 -1.79 3.45
CA MET A 156 -0.57 -1.17 3.89
C MET A 156 -0.41 -0.46 5.24
N VAL A 157 0.30 -1.07 6.19
CA VAL A 157 0.63 -0.43 7.48
C VAL A 157 1.42 0.85 7.27
N LEU A 158 2.50 0.82 6.47
CA LEU A 158 3.29 2.02 6.21
C LEU A 158 2.48 3.12 5.54
N TRP A 159 1.61 2.79 4.58
CA TRP A 159 0.72 3.76 3.95
C TRP A 159 -0.26 4.39 4.94
N THR A 160 -0.84 3.60 5.85
CA THR A 160 -1.70 4.16 6.92
C THR A 160 -0.93 5.09 7.86
N LEU A 161 0.30 4.72 8.25
CA LEU A 161 1.15 5.53 9.12
C LEU A 161 1.57 6.84 8.45
N LEU A 162 1.94 6.79 7.16
CA LEU A 162 2.21 7.97 6.35
C LEU A 162 0.97 8.87 6.30
N GLY A 163 -0.20 8.27 6.08
CA GLY A 163 -1.49 8.97 6.14
C GLY A 163 -1.71 9.73 7.44
N VAL A 164 -1.45 9.09 8.59
CA VAL A 164 -1.56 9.75 9.91
C VAL A 164 -0.64 10.97 10.02
N GLY A 165 0.63 10.82 9.62
CA GLY A 165 1.59 11.93 9.63
C GLY A 165 1.16 13.08 8.72
N PHE A 166 0.71 12.75 7.51
CA PHE A 166 0.20 13.71 6.54
C PHE A 166 -1.07 14.42 7.02
N GLY A 167 -2.03 13.68 7.58
CA GLY A 167 -3.26 14.24 8.15
C GLY A 167 -2.98 15.20 9.32
N ALA A 168 -1.98 14.89 10.15
CA ALA A 168 -1.51 15.77 11.21
C ALA A 168 -0.87 17.06 10.67
N LEU A 169 -0.14 17.00 9.55
CA LEU A 169 0.43 18.18 8.89
C LEU A 169 -0.64 19.08 8.28
N VAL A 170 -1.63 18.53 7.58
CA VAL A 170 -2.60 19.30 6.82
C VAL A 170 -3.72 19.88 7.71
N ALA A 171 -4.19 19.13 8.72
CA ALA A 171 -5.30 19.50 9.62
C ALA A 171 -6.60 19.95 8.93
N ASN A 172 -6.80 19.57 7.66
CA ASN A 172 -8.02 19.82 6.89
C ASN A 172 -8.43 18.53 6.19
N ALA A 173 -9.64 18.04 6.49
CA ALA A 173 -10.15 16.76 5.99
C ALA A 173 -10.28 16.72 4.46
N VAL A 174 -10.59 17.86 3.82
CA VAL A 174 -10.74 17.92 2.35
C VAL A 174 -9.38 17.78 1.68
N LEU A 175 -8.39 18.56 2.13
CA LEU A 175 -7.02 18.50 1.62
C LEU A 175 -6.35 17.15 1.95
N ALA A 176 -6.68 16.56 3.10
CA ALA A 176 -6.20 15.24 3.49
C ALA A 176 -6.63 14.12 2.52
N ILE A 177 -7.74 14.29 1.81
CA ILE A 177 -8.20 13.35 0.77
C ILE A 177 -7.63 13.73 -0.59
N ILE A 178 -7.77 14.99 -1.00
CA ILE A 178 -7.47 15.42 -2.36
C ILE A 178 -5.97 15.34 -2.65
N LEU A 179 -5.11 15.80 -1.73
CA LEU A 179 -3.67 15.90 -1.98
C LEU A 179 -3.02 14.53 -2.23
N PRO A 180 -3.22 13.47 -1.41
CA PRO A 180 -2.64 12.17 -1.67
C PRO A 180 -3.14 11.54 -2.97
N LEU A 181 -4.42 11.73 -3.31
CA LEU A 181 -5.01 11.22 -4.54
C LEU A 181 -4.42 11.90 -5.77
N VAL A 182 -4.43 13.24 -5.80
CA VAL A 182 -3.88 14.01 -6.93
C VAL A 182 -2.38 13.77 -7.06
N TYR A 183 -1.66 13.69 -5.93
CA TYR A 183 -0.23 13.39 -5.96
C TYR A 183 0.04 12.01 -6.57
N LYS A 184 -0.56 10.94 -6.01
CA LYS A 184 -0.28 9.56 -6.44
C LYS A 184 -0.75 9.29 -7.87
N PHE A 185 -1.95 9.72 -8.25
CA PHE A 185 -2.55 9.35 -9.54
C PHE A 185 -2.26 10.32 -10.68
N VAL A 186 -1.97 11.60 -10.39
CA VAL A 186 -1.74 12.61 -11.44
C VAL A 186 -0.28 13.05 -11.44
N VAL A 187 0.20 13.62 -10.34
CA VAL A 187 1.54 14.23 -10.29
C VAL A 187 2.60 13.17 -10.49
N GLU A 188 2.55 12.10 -9.69
CA GLU A 188 3.54 11.03 -9.75
C GLU A 188 3.44 10.23 -11.04
N PHE A 189 2.25 10.06 -11.61
CA PHE A 189 2.08 9.44 -12.92
C PHE A 189 2.78 10.25 -14.02
N ILE A 190 2.58 11.57 -14.05
CA ILE A 190 3.23 12.46 -15.03
C ILE A 190 4.75 12.47 -14.83
N VAL A 191 5.21 12.57 -13.58
CA VAL A 191 6.65 12.55 -13.27
C VAL A 191 7.27 11.22 -13.67
N SER A 192 6.59 10.11 -13.40
CA SER A 192 7.07 8.77 -13.79
C SER A 192 7.18 8.64 -15.30
N MET A 193 6.19 9.10 -16.07
CA MET A 193 6.28 9.12 -17.54
C MET A 193 7.39 10.04 -18.06
N ALA A 194 7.59 11.21 -17.45
CA ALA A 194 8.66 12.13 -17.83
C ALA A 194 10.05 11.58 -17.52
N LEU A 195 10.20 10.78 -16.46
CA LEU A 195 11.48 10.18 -16.08
C LEU A 195 11.90 9.07 -17.05
N VAL A 196 10.96 8.35 -17.66
CA VAL A 196 11.23 7.30 -18.67
C VAL A 196 11.97 7.87 -19.90
N SER A 197 11.68 9.12 -20.29
CA SER A 197 12.33 9.77 -21.44
C SER A 197 13.62 10.53 -21.08
N SER A 198 13.98 10.57 -19.79
CA SER A 198 15.10 11.36 -19.28
C SER A 198 16.35 10.51 -18.98
N ASN A 199 17.54 11.10 -19.08
CA ASN A 199 18.82 10.48 -18.70
C ASN A 199 18.98 10.27 -17.17
N VAL A 200 17.96 10.60 -16.36
CA VAL A 200 17.98 10.53 -14.89
C VAL A 200 16.98 9.47 -14.38
N SER A 201 16.79 8.41 -15.14
CA SER A 201 15.87 7.30 -14.86
C SER A 201 16.07 6.63 -13.48
N GLY A 202 17.24 6.81 -12.86
CA GLY A 202 17.56 6.27 -11.54
C GLY A 202 16.77 6.85 -10.37
N ILE A 203 16.05 7.98 -10.53
CA ILE A 203 15.24 8.59 -9.45
C ILE A 203 13.84 7.98 -9.34
N GLY A 204 13.31 7.42 -10.43
CA GLY A 204 11.94 6.86 -10.49
C GLY A 204 11.59 5.89 -9.34
N PRO A 205 12.47 4.93 -8.98
CA PRO A 205 12.21 3.99 -7.88
C PRO A 205 12.07 4.63 -6.50
N TYR A 206 12.58 5.86 -6.31
CA TYR A 206 12.58 6.54 -5.02
C TYR A 206 11.36 7.45 -4.81
N LEU A 207 10.47 7.58 -5.80
CA LEU A 207 9.24 8.34 -5.62
C LEU A 207 8.32 7.67 -4.58
N PRO A 208 7.56 8.42 -3.77
CA PRO A 208 6.80 7.83 -2.66
C PRO A 208 5.80 6.74 -3.08
N GLY A 209 5.03 6.96 -4.15
CA GLY A 209 4.10 5.95 -4.67
C GLY A 209 4.82 4.76 -5.29
N SER A 210 5.87 5.00 -6.07
CA SER A 210 6.71 3.97 -6.69
C SER A 210 7.41 3.09 -5.65
N ALA A 211 8.04 3.71 -4.64
CA ALA A 211 8.64 3.02 -3.51
C ALA A 211 7.58 2.25 -2.71
N GLY A 212 6.41 2.85 -2.43
CA GLY A 212 5.32 2.18 -1.71
C GLY A 212 4.78 0.95 -2.45
N ASN A 213 4.69 1.01 -3.78
CA ASN A 213 4.29 -0.10 -4.64
C ASN A 213 5.42 -1.16 -4.74
N GLY A 214 6.67 -0.69 -4.87
CA GLY A 214 7.86 -1.52 -4.99
C GLY A 214 8.13 -2.40 -3.78
N ILE A 215 7.59 -2.07 -2.60
CA ILE A 215 7.63 -2.96 -1.43
C ILE A 215 7.09 -4.34 -1.78
N VAL A 216 5.92 -4.41 -2.43
CA VAL A 216 5.26 -5.68 -2.77
C VAL A 216 5.74 -6.19 -4.12
N SER A 217 5.77 -5.32 -5.13
CA SER A 217 5.96 -5.72 -6.51
C SER A 217 7.40 -6.12 -6.83
N ASN A 218 8.41 -5.47 -6.23
CA ASN A 218 9.81 -5.86 -6.42
C ASN A 218 10.17 -7.19 -5.72
N LEU A 219 9.27 -7.73 -4.89
CA LEU A 219 9.37 -9.09 -4.37
C LEU A 219 8.53 -10.06 -5.22
N ALA A 220 7.29 -9.69 -5.54
CA ALA A 220 6.36 -10.57 -6.25
C ALA A 220 6.77 -10.86 -7.69
N VAL A 221 7.27 -9.87 -8.44
CA VAL A 221 7.62 -10.04 -9.86
C VAL A 221 8.82 -10.97 -10.05
N PRO A 222 9.96 -10.81 -9.33
CA PRO A 222 11.06 -11.77 -9.44
C PRO A 222 10.67 -13.19 -9.01
N LEU A 223 9.92 -13.34 -7.91
CA LEU A 223 9.44 -14.66 -7.47
C LEU A 223 8.53 -15.32 -8.51
N PHE A 224 7.65 -14.54 -9.14
CA PHE A 224 6.83 -15.02 -10.25
C PHE A 224 7.70 -15.51 -11.41
N ILE A 225 8.69 -14.73 -11.83
CA ILE A 225 9.56 -15.10 -12.95
C ILE A 225 10.40 -16.34 -12.62
N ALA A 226 10.99 -16.42 -11.44
CA ALA A 226 11.75 -17.58 -10.99
C ALA A 226 10.88 -18.85 -10.98
N ALA A 227 9.63 -18.74 -10.53
CA ALA A 227 8.72 -19.87 -10.48
C ALA A 227 8.20 -20.31 -11.87
N VAL A 228 8.08 -19.38 -12.84
CA VAL A 228 7.69 -19.71 -14.22
C VAL A 228 8.88 -20.25 -15.05
N ALA A 229 10.01 -19.54 -15.01
CA ALA A 229 11.20 -19.86 -15.80
C ALA A 229 12.00 -21.03 -15.22
N GLY A 230 12.02 -21.20 -13.90
CA GLY A 230 12.77 -22.26 -13.24
C GLY A 230 14.27 -22.19 -13.57
N PRO A 231 14.90 -23.29 -14.03
CA PRO A 231 16.33 -23.29 -14.40
C PRO A 231 16.71 -22.28 -15.51
N ASP A 232 15.74 -21.88 -16.33
CA ASP A 232 15.93 -20.99 -17.47
C ASP A 232 15.77 -19.50 -17.08
N GLU A 233 15.61 -19.19 -15.78
CA GLU A 233 15.55 -17.80 -15.27
C GLU A 233 16.71 -16.91 -15.77
N PRO A 234 17.98 -17.37 -15.82
CA PRO A 234 19.09 -16.54 -16.30
C PRO A 234 18.95 -16.11 -17.78
N ASP A 235 18.19 -16.87 -18.56
CA ASP A 235 17.98 -16.62 -20.00
C ASP A 235 16.75 -15.73 -20.26
N VAL A 236 15.98 -15.37 -19.22
CA VAL A 236 14.81 -14.50 -19.36
C VAL A 236 15.25 -13.08 -19.75
N PRO A 237 14.74 -12.53 -20.87
CA PRO A 237 15.12 -11.19 -21.30
C PRO A 237 14.68 -10.14 -20.29
N ARG A 238 15.55 -9.15 -20.04
CA ARG A 238 15.28 -8.00 -19.13
C ARG A 238 13.95 -7.30 -19.42
N VAL A 239 13.55 -7.25 -20.69
CA VAL A 239 12.30 -6.64 -21.13
C VAL A 239 11.08 -7.31 -20.47
N ALA A 240 11.12 -8.61 -20.18
CA ALA A 240 10.03 -9.29 -19.49
C ALA A 240 9.84 -8.78 -18.05
N PHE A 241 10.96 -8.57 -17.33
CA PHE A 241 10.93 -7.99 -16.00
C PHE A 241 10.39 -6.55 -16.04
N GLU A 242 10.88 -5.74 -16.98
CA GLU A 242 10.45 -4.34 -17.12
C GLU A 242 8.95 -4.24 -17.44
N LEU A 243 8.45 -5.05 -18.38
CA LEU A 243 7.03 -5.10 -18.72
C LEU A 243 6.18 -5.49 -17.51
N LEU A 244 6.57 -6.51 -16.75
CA LEU A 244 5.83 -6.92 -15.55
C LEU A 244 5.83 -5.80 -14.49
N HIS A 245 6.94 -5.10 -14.25
CA HIS A 245 6.95 -3.97 -13.32
C HIS A 245 6.12 -2.77 -13.80
N VAL A 246 5.99 -2.56 -15.12
CA VAL A 246 5.10 -1.51 -15.67
C VAL A 246 3.64 -1.79 -15.33
N PHE A 247 3.19 -3.04 -15.43
CA PHE A 247 1.81 -3.42 -15.14
C PHE A 247 1.54 -3.63 -13.65
N PHE A 248 2.44 -4.31 -12.95
CA PHE A 248 2.29 -4.74 -11.55
C PHE A 248 2.97 -3.80 -10.56
N GLY A 249 3.55 -2.69 -11.00
CA GLY A 249 4.20 -1.70 -10.16
C GLY A 249 5.65 -2.04 -9.79
N GLY A 250 6.34 -1.07 -9.20
CA GLY A 250 7.75 -1.19 -8.82
C GLY A 250 8.71 -0.90 -9.98
N HIS A 251 9.98 -1.23 -9.79
CA HIS A 251 11.03 -1.03 -10.78
C HIS A 251 12.01 -2.19 -10.80
N TYR A 252 12.31 -2.67 -12.00
CA TYR A 252 13.34 -3.68 -12.19
C TYR A 252 14.71 -3.20 -11.68
N GLY A 253 15.45 -4.10 -11.03
CA GLY A 253 16.78 -3.82 -10.47
C GLY A 253 16.78 -3.07 -9.15
N HIS A 254 15.61 -2.76 -8.58
CA HIS A 254 15.50 -2.17 -7.25
C HIS A 254 14.97 -3.20 -6.25
N ALA A 255 15.70 -3.42 -5.16
CA ALA A 255 15.31 -4.43 -4.19
C ALA A 255 14.07 -4.01 -3.37
N TRP A 256 13.20 -4.96 -3.02
CA TRP A 256 12.00 -4.69 -2.22
C TRP A 256 12.31 -4.04 -0.86
N TRP A 257 13.41 -4.43 -0.23
CA TRP A 257 13.86 -3.86 1.05
C TRP A 257 14.36 -2.42 0.89
N ALA A 258 14.94 -2.07 -0.26
CA ALA A 258 15.37 -0.71 -0.54
C ALA A 258 14.15 0.21 -0.71
N SER A 259 13.14 -0.25 -1.46
CA SER A 259 11.84 0.44 -1.54
C SER A 259 11.18 0.62 -0.17
N MET A 260 11.23 -0.43 0.67
CA MET A 260 10.73 -0.37 2.04
C MET A 260 11.47 0.69 2.87
N LEU A 261 12.80 0.74 2.82
CA LEU A 261 13.59 1.74 3.56
C LEU A 261 13.28 3.16 3.08
N THR A 262 13.20 3.37 1.76
CA THR A 262 12.83 4.67 1.19
C THR A 262 11.45 5.10 1.66
N PHE A 263 10.46 4.22 1.58
CA PHE A 263 9.10 4.55 1.99
C PHE A 263 8.97 4.74 3.51
N LEU A 264 9.72 3.99 4.31
CA LEU A 264 9.81 4.17 5.75
C LEU A 264 10.44 5.53 6.09
N ALA A 265 11.46 5.96 5.36
CA ALA A 265 12.05 7.29 5.53
C ALA A 265 11.02 8.40 5.27
N TYR A 266 10.24 8.32 4.19
CA TYR A 266 9.13 9.25 3.96
C TYR A 266 8.11 9.22 5.09
N THR A 267 7.70 8.04 5.51
CA THR A 267 6.75 7.86 6.62
C THR A 267 7.25 8.52 7.90
N ALA A 268 8.53 8.31 8.24
CA ALA A 268 9.17 8.93 9.41
C ALA A 268 9.19 10.46 9.29
N VAL A 269 9.52 11.01 8.12
CA VAL A 269 9.51 12.46 7.87
C VAL A 269 8.11 13.05 8.03
N PHE A 270 7.08 12.42 7.46
CA PHE A 270 5.69 12.90 7.61
C PHE A 270 5.20 12.81 9.06
N ILE A 271 5.55 11.74 9.79
CA ILE A 271 5.21 11.61 11.21
C ILE A 271 5.93 12.68 12.05
N ALA A 272 7.23 12.89 11.82
CA ALA A 272 8.02 13.90 12.53
C ALA A 272 7.50 15.32 12.24
N GLY A 273 7.17 15.62 10.98
CA GLY A 273 6.53 16.87 10.58
C GLY A 273 5.17 17.06 11.23
N GLY A 274 4.33 16.02 11.25
CA GLY A 274 3.02 16.04 11.90
C GLY A 274 3.13 16.27 13.41
N TRP A 275 4.08 15.61 14.05
CA TRP A 275 4.39 15.81 15.46
C TRP A 275 4.84 17.24 15.75
N TRP A 276 5.75 17.80 14.94
CA TRP A 276 6.22 19.17 15.09
C TRP A 276 5.10 20.20 14.87
N ALA A 277 4.28 20.02 13.83
CA ALA A 277 3.14 20.90 13.55
C ALA A 277 2.11 20.84 14.69
N SER A 278 1.84 19.66 15.25
CA SER A 278 0.89 19.49 16.36
C SER A 278 1.34 20.18 17.65
N ARG A 279 2.65 20.39 17.84
CA ARG A 279 3.19 21.13 19.00
C ARG A 279 3.02 22.64 18.86
N ARG A 280 3.09 23.17 17.65
CA ARG A 280 3.07 24.62 17.36
C ARG A 280 1.68 25.18 17.10
N ARG A 281 0.70 24.34 16.76
CA ARG A 281 -0.67 24.79 16.56
C ARG A 281 -1.32 25.11 17.90
N ASP A 282 -1.62 26.39 18.10
CA ASP A 282 -2.54 26.80 19.15
C ASP A 282 -3.93 26.29 18.81
N ILE A 283 -4.57 25.70 19.82
CA ILE A 283 -5.84 25.00 19.68
C ILE A 283 -6.86 25.87 20.39
N ALA A 284 -7.52 26.72 19.62
CA ALA A 284 -8.61 27.58 20.07
C ALA A 284 -9.93 26.82 20.15
#